data_AF-A0A7C5WWE9-F1
#
_entry.id   AF-A0A7C5WWE9-F1
#
_cell.length_a   1.000
_cell.length_b   1.000
_cell.length_c   1.000
_cell.angle_alpha   90.00
_cell.angle_beta   90.00
_cell.angle_gamma   90.00
#
_symmetry.space_group_name_H-M   'P 1'
#
loop_
_entity.id
_entity.type
_entity.pdbx_description
1 polymer ?
#
loop_
_entity_poly.entity_id
_entity_poly.type
_entity_poly.pdbx_seq_one_letter_code
_entity_poly.pdbx_strand_id
1 'polypeptide(L)'
;MAYQHIKVPEWGEKITIKNGKLQVPDQPIIAFIEGDGTGPDIWNASQPVLDAAVEKAYGGQRKIAWMEVFAGEKANEVYGEPIWLPQETLDAINEYLVAIKGPLTTPVGGGIRSINVALRQKLDLYACVRPVRYFEGVPSPVKHPELVNMIIYRENTEDIYAGIEWPAGSDDVKKILAWLKTEFPEAYGKIRFPDTAGLGLKPVSAEGTKRLVEAAINYAIEQDLPSVTLVHKGNIMKFTEGAFRDWGYEVAREKFGAQPLDGGPWHVMKNPRTGKEIVIKDVIADAML
;
A
#
# COMPACT_ATOMS: atom_id res chain seq x y z
N MET A 1 -18.28 -13.01 17.54
CA MET A 1 -18.92 -11.92 18.32
C MET A 1 -20.01 -11.34 17.44
N ALA A 2 -21.15 -10.94 18.00
CA ALA A 2 -22.16 -10.27 17.19
C ALA A 2 -21.68 -8.85 16.89
N TYR A 3 -21.69 -8.50 15.62
CA TYR A 3 -21.48 -7.15 15.11
C TYR A 3 -22.61 -6.22 15.62
N GLN A 4 -22.27 -4.98 15.98
CA GLN A 4 -23.20 -3.98 16.49
C GLN A 4 -24.11 -3.46 15.37
N HIS A 5 -23.52 -3.04 14.24
CA HIS A 5 -24.26 -2.49 13.10
C HIS A 5 -24.01 -3.25 11.79
N ILE A 6 -22.90 -4.00 11.68
CA ILE A 6 -22.60 -4.78 10.48
C ILE A 6 -23.54 -5.98 10.40
N LYS A 7 -24.23 -6.14 9.25
CA LYS A 7 -25.10 -7.29 8.98
C LYS A 7 -24.35 -8.28 8.10
N VAL A 8 -23.98 -9.41 8.68
CA VAL A 8 -23.40 -10.53 7.91
C VAL A 8 -24.48 -11.09 6.96
N PRO A 9 -24.20 -11.26 5.66
CA PRO A 9 -25.13 -11.89 4.74
C PRO A 9 -25.56 -13.29 5.22
N GLU A 10 -26.82 -13.65 4.99
CA GLU A 10 -27.38 -14.97 5.37
C GLU A 10 -26.78 -16.14 4.55
N TRP A 11 -26.05 -15.82 3.48
CA TRP A 11 -25.41 -16.77 2.58
C TRP A 11 -23.97 -16.34 2.28
N GLY A 12 -23.19 -17.28 1.73
CA GLY A 12 -21.78 -17.10 1.43
C GLY A 12 -20.86 -17.55 2.57
N GLU A 13 -19.58 -17.67 2.25
CA GLU A 13 -18.57 -18.27 3.11
C GLU A 13 -17.36 -17.35 3.26
N LYS A 14 -16.67 -17.45 4.39
CA LYS A 14 -15.45 -16.67 4.65
C LYS A 14 -14.31 -17.14 3.76
N ILE A 15 -13.55 -16.18 3.24
CA ILE A 15 -12.21 -16.45 2.72
C ILE A 15 -11.32 -16.82 3.90
N THR A 16 -10.45 -17.81 3.74
CA THR A 16 -9.50 -18.22 4.80
C THR A 16 -8.07 -18.26 4.26
N ILE A 17 -7.07 -18.28 5.14
CA ILE A 17 -5.66 -18.45 4.76
C ILE A 17 -5.20 -19.84 5.20
N LYS A 18 -4.65 -20.62 4.26
CA LYS A 18 -4.00 -21.90 4.54
C LYS A 18 -2.62 -21.91 3.88
N ASN A 19 -1.57 -22.15 4.67
CA ASN A 19 -0.17 -22.16 4.21
C ASN A 19 0.21 -20.88 3.43
N GLY A 20 -0.20 -19.71 3.92
CA GLY A 20 0.10 -18.41 3.29
C GLY A 20 -0.66 -18.14 1.99
N LYS A 21 -1.64 -18.96 1.61
CA LYS A 21 -2.47 -18.77 0.41
C LYS A 21 -3.94 -18.62 0.77
N LEU A 22 -4.61 -17.68 0.11
CA LEU A 22 -6.06 -17.52 0.21
C LEU A 22 -6.77 -18.77 -0.30
N GLN A 23 -7.70 -19.27 0.48
CA GLN A 23 -8.69 -20.26 0.11
C GLN A 23 -10.00 -19.50 -0.10
N VAL A 24 -10.37 -19.34 -1.37
CA VAL A 24 -11.54 -18.54 -1.78
C VAL A 24 -12.66 -19.51 -2.17
N PRO A 25 -13.79 -19.54 -1.43
CA PRO A 25 -14.95 -20.36 -1.81
C PRO A 25 -15.62 -19.80 -3.07
N ASP A 26 -16.53 -20.57 -3.68
CA ASP A 26 -17.27 -20.11 -4.87
C ASP A 26 -18.26 -18.98 -4.56
N GLN A 27 -18.69 -18.88 -3.30
CA GLN A 27 -19.58 -17.83 -2.81
C GLN A 27 -18.96 -17.03 -1.66
N PRO A 28 -17.90 -16.23 -1.90
CA PRO A 28 -17.21 -15.53 -0.82
C PRO A 28 -18.03 -14.36 -0.28
N ILE A 29 -17.94 -14.13 1.03
CA ILE A 29 -18.35 -12.88 1.65
C ILE A 29 -17.20 -11.87 1.51
N ILE A 30 -17.50 -10.71 0.89
CA ILE A 30 -16.54 -9.61 0.71
C ILE A 30 -17.09 -8.35 1.37
N ALA A 31 -16.29 -7.77 2.25
CA ALA A 31 -16.64 -6.51 2.90
C ALA A 31 -16.54 -5.34 1.91
N PHE A 32 -17.46 -4.38 1.98
CA PHE A 32 -17.33 -3.14 1.23
C PHE A 32 -17.64 -1.91 2.10
N ILE A 33 -16.90 -0.83 1.88
CA ILE A 33 -17.22 0.49 2.40
C ILE A 33 -17.69 1.34 1.22
N GLU A 34 -18.92 1.82 1.25
CA GLU A 34 -19.50 2.65 0.19
C GLU A 34 -18.65 3.90 -0.08
N GLY A 35 -18.16 4.53 0.99
CA GLY A 35 -17.32 5.73 0.95
C GLY A 35 -18.12 7.02 1.06
N ASP A 36 -17.41 8.14 1.10
CA ASP A 36 -17.94 9.49 1.27
C ASP A 36 -18.02 10.23 -0.07
N GLY A 37 -18.76 11.33 -0.13
CA GLY A 37 -18.86 12.18 -1.32
C GLY A 37 -19.36 11.40 -2.55
N THR A 38 -18.50 11.20 -3.55
CA THR A 38 -18.84 10.43 -4.77
C THR A 38 -18.84 8.90 -4.54
N GLY A 39 -18.56 8.42 -3.33
CA GLY A 39 -18.51 6.99 -3.00
C GLY A 39 -19.78 6.22 -3.36
N PRO A 40 -20.98 6.64 -2.91
CA PRO A 40 -22.24 5.97 -3.24
C PRO A 40 -22.49 5.85 -4.75
N ASP A 41 -22.21 6.90 -5.52
CA ASP A 41 -22.36 6.87 -6.98
C ASP A 41 -21.42 5.85 -7.63
N ILE A 42 -20.16 5.81 -7.20
CA ILE A 42 -19.16 4.86 -7.71
C ILE A 42 -19.53 3.44 -7.32
N TRP A 43 -19.99 3.21 -6.08
CA TRP A 43 -20.36 1.88 -5.61
C TRP A 43 -21.57 1.33 -6.35
N ASN A 44 -22.61 2.15 -6.52
CA ASN A 44 -23.81 1.82 -7.29
C ASN A 44 -23.50 1.41 -8.74
N ALA A 45 -22.44 1.96 -9.34
CA ALA A 45 -21.97 1.56 -10.66
C ALA A 45 -21.03 0.34 -10.63
N SER A 46 -20.20 0.22 -9.59
CA SER A 46 -19.15 -0.80 -9.48
C SER A 46 -19.72 -2.19 -9.17
N GLN A 47 -20.65 -2.30 -8.23
CA GLN A 47 -21.21 -3.58 -7.80
C GLN A 47 -21.89 -4.35 -8.96
N PRO A 48 -22.79 -3.75 -9.77
CA PRO A 48 -23.41 -4.45 -10.89
C PRO A 48 -22.42 -4.95 -11.95
N VAL A 49 -21.33 -4.20 -12.18
CA VAL A 49 -20.28 -4.60 -13.12
C VAL A 49 -19.53 -5.82 -12.60
N LEU A 50 -19.18 -5.83 -11.31
CA LEU A 50 -18.51 -6.97 -10.68
C LEU A 50 -19.42 -8.21 -10.67
N ASP A 51 -20.67 -8.05 -10.26
CA ASP A 51 -21.66 -9.14 -10.21
C ASP A 51 -21.88 -9.73 -11.62
N ALA A 52 -22.06 -8.89 -12.64
CA ALA A 52 -22.24 -9.35 -14.03
C ALA A 52 -20.98 -10.02 -14.61
N ALA A 53 -19.78 -9.54 -14.24
CA ALA A 53 -18.53 -10.15 -14.67
C ALA A 53 -18.35 -11.55 -14.07
N VAL A 54 -18.65 -11.71 -12.77
CA VAL A 54 -18.61 -13.01 -12.08
C VAL A 54 -19.64 -13.96 -12.69
N GLU A 55 -20.89 -13.53 -12.83
CA GLU A 55 -21.96 -14.32 -13.44
C GLU A 55 -21.55 -14.82 -14.83
N LYS A 56 -21.07 -13.92 -15.69
CA LYS A 56 -20.67 -14.24 -17.06
C LYS A 56 -19.44 -15.17 -17.11
N ALA A 57 -18.46 -14.98 -16.25
CA ALA A 57 -17.22 -15.75 -16.26
C ALA A 57 -17.42 -17.19 -15.74
N TYR A 58 -18.38 -17.38 -14.83
CA TYR A 58 -18.56 -18.66 -14.13
C TYR A 58 -19.93 -19.32 -14.36
N GLY A 59 -20.78 -18.75 -15.21
CA GLY A 59 -22.10 -19.30 -15.55
C GLY A 59 -22.98 -19.52 -14.31
N GLY A 60 -22.95 -18.58 -13.36
CA GLY A 60 -23.70 -18.63 -12.11
C GLY A 60 -23.15 -19.56 -11.03
N GLN A 61 -22.04 -20.27 -11.28
CA GLN A 61 -21.42 -21.13 -10.26
C GLN A 61 -20.79 -20.34 -9.11
N ARG A 62 -20.39 -19.09 -9.37
CA ARG A 62 -19.79 -18.19 -8.40
C ARG A 62 -20.62 -16.94 -8.20
N LYS A 63 -20.61 -16.39 -6.98
CA LYS A 63 -21.35 -15.17 -6.62
C LYS A 63 -20.74 -14.49 -5.41
N ILE A 64 -20.73 -13.16 -5.35
CA ILE A 64 -20.18 -12.43 -4.20
C ILE A 64 -21.29 -12.06 -3.23
N ALA A 65 -21.13 -12.44 -1.96
CA ALA A 65 -21.98 -11.97 -0.86
C ALA A 65 -21.40 -10.66 -0.31
N TRP A 66 -21.98 -9.52 -0.71
CA TRP A 66 -21.53 -8.20 -0.27
C TRP A 66 -21.95 -7.92 1.17
N MET A 67 -20.98 -7.60 2.02
CA MET A 67 -21.19 -7.21 3.42
C MET A 67 -20.80 -5.75 3.60
N GLU A 68 -21.76 -4.87 3.86
CA GLU A 68 -21.46 -3.47 4.11
C GLU A 68 -20.77 -3.29 5.47
N VAL A 69 -19.67 -2.54 5.47
CA VAL A 69 -18.96 -2.10 6.67
C VAL A 69 -18.72 -0.58 6.57
N PHE A 70 -18.59 0.10 7.71
CA PHE A 70 -18.72 1.56 7.75
C PHE A 70 -17.40 2.25 8.12
N ALA A 71 -17.06 3.30 7.39
CA ALA A 71 -16.01 4.26 7.73
C ALA A 71 -16.36 5.62 7.11
N GLY A 72 -15.74 6.69 7.60
CA GLY A 72 -15.98 8.03 7.07
C GLY A 72 -17.22 8.69 7.67
N GLU A 73 -17.86 9.54 6.87
CA GLU A 73 -19.06 10.30 7.24
C GLU A 73 -20.21 9.35 7.60
N LYS A 74 -20.41 8.29 6.80
CA LYS A 74 -21.44 7.27 7.07
C LYS A 74 -21.24 6.56 8.41
N ALA A 75 -19.99 6.41 8.87
CA ALA A 75 -19.73 5.83 10.18
C ALA A 75 -20.18 6.77 11.32
N ASN A 76 -20.02 8.09 11.18
CA ASN A 76 -20.54 9.03 12.17
C ASN A 76 -22.07 8.98 12.27
N GLU A 77 -22.76 8.78 11.15
CA GLU A 77 -24.23 8.64 11.14
C GLU A 77 -24.69 7.34 11.83
N VAL A 78 -23.99 6.23 11.57
CA VAL A 78 -24.38 4.90 12.07
C VAL A 78 -23.96 4.67 13.53
N TYR A 79 -22.76 5.10 13.91
CA TYR A 79 -22.16 4.84 15.23
C TYR A 79 -22.22 6.04 16.18
N GLY A 80 -22.50 7.24 15.66
CA GLY A 80 -22.47 8.51 16.39
C GLY A 80 -21.15 9.26 16.20
N GLU A 81 -21.22 10.59 16.17
CA GLU A 81 -20.03 11.45 16.12
C GLU A 81 -19.20 11.35 17.42
N PRO A 82 -17.85 11.37 17.35
CA PRO A 82 -16.98 11.46 16.17
C PRO A 82 -16.35 10.10 15.77
N ILE A 83 -17.15 9.06 15.56
CA ILE A 83 -16.65 7.72 15.19
C ILE A 83 -16.45 7.60 13.67
N TRP A 84 -15.25 7.99 13.21
CA TRP A 84 -14.84 7.94 11.80
C TRP A 84 -14.38 6.55 11.30
N LEU A 85 -13.82 5.73 12.19
CA LEU A 85 -13.34 4.38 11.88
C LEU A 85 -13.65 3.45 13.06
N PRO A 86 -14.83 2.81 13.07
CA PRO A 86 -15.21 1.86 14.10
C PRO A 86 -14.24 0.67 14.18
N GLN A 87 -13.96 0.20 15.40
CA GLN A 87 -13.16 -1.02 15.60
C GLN A 87 -13.82 -2.24 14.94
N GLU A 88 -15.15 -2.29 14.96
CA GLU A 88 -15.96 -3.34 14.32
C GLU A 88 -15.65 -3.50 12.82
N THR A 89 -15.41 -2.39 12.11
CA THR A 89 -15.00 -2.40 10.70
C THR A 89 -13.62 -3.02 10.51
N LEU A 90 -12.67 -2.74 11.39
CA LEU A 90 -11.34 -3.35 11.36
C LEU A 90 -11.40 -4.84 11.64
N ASP A 91 -12.22 -5.24 12.63
CA ASP A 91 -12.41 -6.63 13.00
C ASP A 91 -13.06 -7.42 11.85
N ALA A 92 -14.08 -6.85 11.20
CA ALA A 92 -14.71 -7.44 10.02
C ALA A 92 -13.74 -7.58 8.84
N ILE A 93 -12.94 -6.56 8.53
CA ILE A 93 -11.95 -6.66 7.44
C ILE A 93 -10.88 -7.71 7.76
N ASN A 94 -10.41 -7.79 9.01
CA ASN A 94 -9.45 -8.82 9.44
C ASN A 94 -10.06 -10.24 9.38
N GLU A 95 -11.34 -10.38 9.74
CA GLU A 95 -12.03 -11.67 9.78
C GLU A 95 -12.39 -12.19 8.38
N TYR A 96 -12.74 -11.29 7.45
CA TYR A 96 -13.16 -11.63 6.08
C TYR A 96 -12.06 -11.44 5.03
N LEU A 97 -10.89 -10.90 5.42
CA LEU A 97 -9.61 -10.79 4.69
C LEU A 97 -9.60 -9.89 3.45
N VAL A 98 -10.69 -9.83 2.70
CA VAL A 98 -10.80 -9.06 1.46
C VAL A 98 -11.90 -8.02 1.61
N ALA A 99 -11.55 -6.77 1.35
CA ALA A 99 -12.48 -5.66 1.37
C ALA A 99 -12.23 -4.70 0.19
N ILE A 100 -13.29 -4.05 -0.26
CA ILE A 100 -13.24 -2.96 -1.24
C ILE A 100 -13.78 -1.69 -0.61
N LYS A 101 -13.28 -0.51 -1.01
CA LYS A 101 -13.78 0.74 -0.46
C LYS A 101 -13.79 1.90 -1.44
N GLY A 102 -14.87 2.69 -1.39
CA GLY A 102 -14.96 4.00 -2.01
C GLY A 102 -13.99 5.03 -1.40
N PRO A 103 -13.95 6.26 -1.94
CA PRO A 103 -13.19 7.37 -1.34
C PRO A 103 -13.68 7.66 0.09
N LEU A 104 -12.79 8.19 0.93
CA LEU A 104 -13.13 8.58 2.31
C LEU A 104 -12.62 9.98 2.57
N THR A 105 -13.49 10.83 3.14
CA THR A 105 -13.17 12.19 3.56
C THR A 105 -12.12 12.12 4.65
N THR A 106 -11.02 12.86 4.48
CA THR A 106 -10.05 13.11 5.55
C THR A 106 -10.30 14.53 6.04
N PRO A 107 -10.84 14.73 7.27
CA PRO A 107 -11.13 16.07 7.77
C PRO A 107 -9.84 16.90 7.84
N VAL A 108 -9.93 18.16 7.40
CA VAL A 108 -8.82 19.11 7.44
C VAL A 108 -8.85 19.83 8.79
N GLY A 109 -7.86 19.57 9.64
CA GLY A 109 -7.79 20.12 11.00
C GLY A 109 -8.56 19.28 12.02
N GLY A 110 -7.91 18.97 13.14
CA GLY A 110 -8.39 18.00 14.13
C GLY A 110 -7.54 16.74 14.13
N GLY A 111 -7.15 16.25 15.31
CA GLY A 111 -6.09 15.26 15.54
C GLY A 111 -6.28 13.85 14.96
N ILE A 112 -7.21 13.63 14.03
CA ILE A 112 -7.36 12.36 13.31
C ILE A 112 -6.51 12.43 12.04
N ARG A 113 -5.41 11.68 12.03
CA ARG A 113 -4.64 11.39 10.82
C ARG A 113 -5.53 10.63 9.83
N SER A 114 -5.33 10.85 8.53
CA SER A 114 -6.11 10.25 7.43
C SER A 114 -6.63 8.84 7.73
N ILE A 115 -7.94 8.61 7.54
CA ILE A 115 -8.59 7.31 7.74
C ILE A 115 -7.92 6.22 6.89
N ASN A 116 -7.47 6.58 5.68
CA ASN A 116 -6.73 5.68 4.80
C ASN A 116 -5.40 5.25 5.41
N VAL A 117 -4.68 6.17 6.05
CA VAL A 117 -3.41 5.86 6.76
C VAL A 117 -3.71 4.99 7.98
N ALA A 118 -4.75 5.32 8.74
CA ALA A 118 -5.15 4.53 9.91
C ALA A 118 -5.52 3.09 9.54
N LEU A 119 -6.31 2.89 8.47
CA LEU A 119 -6.64 1.55 7.94
C LEU A 119 -5.36 0.77 7.59
N ARG A 120 -4.44 1.38 6.86
CA ARG A 120 -3.19 0.72 6.42
C ARG A 120 -2.32 0.31 7.60
N GLN A 121 -2.15 1.20 8.58
CA GLN A 121 -1.33 0.95 9.75
C GLN A 121 -1.96 -0.09 10.68
N LYS A 122 -3.26 0.03 10.98
CA LYS A 122 -3.96 -0.89 11.90
C LYS A 122 -4.15 -2.29 11.34
N LEU A 123 -4.20 -2.43 10.01
CA LEU A 123 -4.34 -3.70 9.31
C LEU A 123 -3.01 -4.22 8.72
N ASP A 124 -1.89 -3.53 8.97
CA ASP A 124 -0.56 -3.82 8.39
C ASP A 124 -0.59 -4.08 6.86
N LEU A 125 -1.34 -3.25 6.13
CA LEU A 125 -1.46 -3.30 4.67
C LEU A 125 -0.23 -2.67 4.00
N TYR A 126 0.89 -3.38 4.11
CA TYR A 126 2.22 -2.83 3.85
C TYR A 126 2.58 -2.57 2.39
N ALA A 127 1.91 -3.23 1.45
CA ALA A 127 2.13 -3.01 0.04
C ALA A 127 0.95 -2.23 -0.55
N CYS A 128 1.20 -1.00 -0.99
CA CYS A 128 0.28 -0.28 -1.87
C CYS A 128 0.58 -0.67 -3.32
N VAL A 129 -0.23 -1.57 -3.88
CA VAL A 129 -0.07 -2.08 -5.24
C VAL A 129 -0.93 -1.26 -6.22
N ARG A 130 -0.31 -0.65 -7.23
CA ARG A 130 -0.99 0.19 -8.23
C ARG A 130 -0.64 -0.26 -9.65
N PRO A 131 -1.49 -1.11 -10.28
CA PRO A 131 -1.36 -1.39 -11.71
C PRO A 131 -1.72 -0.12 -12.52
N VAL A 132 -0.88 0.23 -13.47
CA VAL A 132 -1.05 1.37 -14.38
C VAL A 132 -0.96 0.83 -15.81
N ARG A 133 -2.09 0.86 -16.51
CA ARG A 133 -2.22 0.46 -17.90
C ARG A 133 -3.13 1.41 -18.65
N TYR A 134 -2.91 1.53 -19.94
CA TYR A 134 -3.80 2.27 -20.82
C TYR A 134 -5.03 1.44 -21.22
N PHE A 135 -6.16 2.13 -21.39
CA PHE A 135 -7.39 1.61 -21.98
C PHE A 135 -7.66 2.37 -23.27
N GLU A 136 -7.93 1.65 -24.34
CA GLU A 136 -8.22 2.24 -25.65
C GLU A 136 -9.39 3.23 -25.56
N GLY A 137 -9.22 4.41 -26.17
CA GLY A 137 -10.22 5.49 -26.17
C GLY A 137 -10.10 6.48 -25.01
N VAL A 138 -9.28 6.22 -23.99
CA VAL A 138 -9.04 7.19 -22.91
C VAL A 138 -8.18 8.36 -23.43
N PRO A 139 -8.60 9.63 -23.29
CA PRO A 139 -7.77 10.76 -23.69
C PRO A 139 -6.44 10.78 -22.95
N SER A 140 -5.34 10.99 -23.68
CA SER A 140 -3.98 10.97 -23.12
C SER A 140 -3.16 12.17 -23.59
N PRO A 141 -2.33 12.77 -22.71
CA PRO A 141 -1.42 13.85 -23.08
C PRO A 141 -0.14 13.37 -23.77
N VAL A 142 0.14 12.07 -23.83
CA VAL A 142 1.35 11.49 -24.44
C VAL A 142 1.05 10.83 -25.78
N LYS A 143 2.06 10.71 -26.65
CA LYS A 143 1.91 10.14 -28.00
C LYS A 143 1.61 8.64 -28.02
N HIS A 144 2.17 7.89 -27.07
CA HIS A 144 2.12 6.42 -27.05
C HIS A 144 1.72 5.89 -25.66
N PRO A 145 0.51 6.21 -25.14
CA PRO A 145 0.07 5.72 -23.83
C PRO A 145 -0.09 4.19 -23.79
N GLU A 146 -0.33 3.54 -24.93
CA GLU A 146 -0.46 2.09 -25.07
C GLU A 146 0.80 1.31 -24.65
N LEU A 147 1.96 1.97 -24.62
CA LEU A 147 3.21 1.38 -24.13
C LEU A 147 3.30 1.36 -22.59
N VAL A 148 2.38 2.02 -21.89
CA VAL A 148 2.31 2.00 -20.42
C VAL A 148 1.64 0.72 -19.96
N ASN A 149 2.44 -0.16 -19.38
CA ASN A 149 1.98 -1.35 -18.66
C ASN A 149 2.95 -1.65 -17.52
N MET A 150 2.64 -1.14 -16.33
CA MET A 150 3.50 -1.28 -15.15
C MET A 150 2.67 -1.54 -13.90
N ILE A 151 3.28 -2.16 -12.90
CA ILE A 151 2.68 -2.36 -11.58
C ILE A 151 3.62 -1.77 -10.55
N ILE A 152 3.13 -0.83 -9.76
CA ILE A 152 3.90 -0.16 -8.72
C ILE A 152 3.65 -0.86 -7.41
N TYR A 153 4.70 -1.35 -6.77
CA TYR A 153 4.71 -1.80 -5.37
C TYR A 153 5.32 -0.69 -4.52
N ARG A 154 4.48 0.00 -3.76
CA ARG A 154 4.91 1.08 -2.87
C ARG A 154 4.83 0.63 -1.41
N GLU A 155 5.90 0.85 -0.66
CA GLU A 155 5.91 0.66 0.81
C GLU A 155 4.89 1.62 1.46
N ASN A 156 4.09 1.11 2.40
CA ASN A 156 2.90 1.79 2.86
C ASN A 156 2.78 1.87 4.40
N THR A 157 3.84 1.51 5.14
CA THR A 157 3.87 1.54 6.61
C THR A 157 4.93 2.47 7.22
N GLU A 158 6.01 2.77 6.49
CA GLU A 158 7.16 3.53 6.95
C GLU A 158 7.34 4.84 6.14
N ASP A 159 8.59 5.28 5.96
CA ASP A 159 8.97 6.54 5.32
C ASP A 159 8.38 7.76 6.07
N ILE A 160 8.43 8.93 5.46
CA ILE A 160 7.81 10.17 5.95
C ILE A 160 6.30 10.01 6.21
N TYR A 161 5.66 9.02 5.59
CA TYR A 161 4.24 8.71 5.78
C TYR A 161 3.92 8.10 7.16
N ALA A 162 4.94 7.71 7.93
CA ALA A 162 4.77 7.40 9.35
C ALA A 162 4.27 8.61 10.16
N GLY A 163 4.44 9.85 9.64
CA GLY A 163 3.96 11.07 10.27
C GLY A 163 4.67 11.36 11.60
N ILE A 164 5.94 10.99 11.71
CA ILE A 164 6.75 11.29 12.90
C ILE A 164 7.38 12.66 12.68
N GLU A 165 6.68 13.70 13.11
CA GLU A 165 7.07 15.08 12.88
C GLU A 165 6.62 16.02 14.01
N TRP A 166 7.32 17.15 14.12
CA TRP A 166 7.05 18.19 15.11
C TRP A 166 7.00 19.56 14.45
N PRO A 167 5.97 20.38 14.76
CA PRO A 167 5.82 21.69 14.16
C PRO A 167 6.88 22.66 14.69
N ALA A 168 7.27 23.61 13.83
CA ALA A 168 8.23 24.66 14.17
C ALA A 168 7.79 25.44 15.42
N GLY A 169 8.74 25.73 16.30
CA GLY A 169 8.50 26.50 17.54
C GLY A 169 7.85 25.72 18.69
N SER A 170 7.40 24.48 18.48
CA SER A 170 6.88 23.62 19.56
C SER A 170 7.94 23.27 20.60
N ASP A 171 7.51 22.93 21.82
CA ASP A 171 8.44 22.53 22.88
C ASP A 171 9.15 21.21 22.56
N ASP A 172 8.48 20.30 21.84
CA ASP A 172 9.07 19.02 21.45
C ASP A 172 10.13 19.18 20.36
N VAL A 173 9.91 20.02 19.33
CA VAL A 173 10.96 20.26 18.31
C VAL A 173 12.19 20.93 18.93
N LYS A 174 12.00 21.83 19.92
CA LYS A 174 13.11 22.47 20.65
C LYS A 174 13.94 21.45 21.42
N LYS A 175 13.30 20.49 22.11
CA LYS A 175 14.01 19.40 22.81
C LYS A 175 14.82 18.55 21.85
N ILE A 176 14.25 18.21 20.69
CA ILE A 176 14.93 17.40 19.67
C ILE A 176 16.12 18.15 19.07
N LEU A 177 15.95 19.43 18.73
CA LEU A 177 17.04 20.28 18.24
C LEU A 177 18.15 20.42 19.27
N ALA A 178 17.82 20.60 20.55
CA ALA A 178 18.80 20.67 21.63
C ALA A 178 19.58 19.36 21.80
N TRP A 179 18.89 18.22 21.75
CA TRP A 179 19.52 16.90 21.76
C TRP A 179 20.43 16.69 20.54
N LEU A 180 19.96 17.01 19.33
CA LEU A 180 20.76 16.88 18.11
C LEU A 180 21.99 17.78 18.14
N LYS A 181 21.88 18.99 18.69
CA LYS A 181 23.00 19.92 18.86
C LYS A 181 24.09 19.37 19.79
N THR A 182 23.68 18.68 20.86
CA THR A 182 24.59 18.11 21.86
C THR A 182 25.23 16.80 21.38
N GLU A 183 24.42 15.85 20.92
CA GLU A 183 24.87 14.50 20.59
C GLU A 183 25.42 14.38 19.16
N PHE A 184 24.92 15.19 18.22
CA PHE A 184 25.25 15.10 16.79
C PHE A 184 25.51 16.49 16.16
N PRO A 185 26.53 17.23 16.62
CA PRO A 185 26.75 18.63 16.23
C PRO A 185 26.93 18.82 14.72
N GLU A 186 27.54 17.85 14.02
CA GLU A 186 27.67 17.89 12.55
C GLU A 186 26.33 17.76 11.83
N ALA A 187 25.42 16.91 12.33
CA ALA A 187 24.08 16.75 11.77
C ALA A 187 23.24 18.01 12.03
N TYR A 188 23.32 18.55 13.25
CA TYR A 188 22.70 19.82 13.60
C TYR A 188 23.19 20.97 12.69
N GLY A 189 24.49 21.02 12.39
CA GLY A 189 25.08 22.03 11.52
C GLY A 189 24.56 22.03 10.07
N LYS A 190 23.92 20.93 9.62
CA LYS A 190 23.26 20.86 8.31
C LYS A 190 21.87 21.51 8.30
N ILE A 191 21.29 21.80 9.47
CA ILE A 191 20.03 22.51 9.58
C ILE A 191 20.30 23.99 9.37
N ARG A 192 19.91 24.51 8.20
CA ARG A 192 20.22 25.88 7.78
C ARG A 192 19.60 26.96 8.67
N PHE A 193 18.39 26.71 9.19
CA PHE A 193 17.57 27.64 9.98
C PHE A 193 16.89 26.90 11.15
N PRO A 194 17.63 26.50 12.19
CA PRO A 194 17.10 25.64 13.25
C PRO A 194 15.95 26.27 14.05
N ASP A 195 15.96 27.60 14.25
CA ASP A 195 14.96 28.29 15.06
C ASP A 195 13.56 28.34 14.43
N THR A 196 13.47 28.13 13.11
CA THR A 196 12.21 28.19 12.35
C THR A 196 11.90 26.88 11.62
N ALA A 197 12.63 25.80 11.92
CA ALA A 197 12.44 24.51 11.27
C ALA A 197 11.40 23.66 12.02
N GLY A 198 10.47 23.07 11.27
CA GLY A 198 9.83 21.82 11.69
C GLY A 198 10.77 20.66 11.42
N LEU A 199 10.66 19.57 12.19
CA LEU A 199 11.47 18.37 11.99
C LEU A 199 10.57 17.17 11.71
N GLY A 200 11.00 16.31 10.78
CA GLY A 200 10.37 15.03 10.47
C GLY A 200 11.42 13.92 10.41
N LEU A 201 11.00 12.70 10.72
CA LEU A 201 11.83 11.50 10.60
C LEU A 201 11.38 10.64 9.43
N LYS A 202 12.37 10.08 8.72
CA LYS A 202 12.18 9.11 7.63
C LYS A 202 12.79 7.77 8.05
N PRO A 203 12.05 6.90 8.76
CA PRO A 203 12.48 5.53 9.00
C PRO A 203 12.30 4.69 7.73
N VAL A 204 13.27 3.83 7.44
CA VAL A 204 13.19 2.76 6.43
C VAL A 204 13.88 1.54 7.03
N SER A 205 13.16 0.43 7.16
CA SER A 205 13.67 -0.79 7.78
C SER A 205 14.04 -1.87 6.76
N ALA A 206 14.88 -2.81 7.21
CA ALA A 206 15.19 -4.00 6.43
C ALA A 206 13.94 -4.88 6.28
N GLU A 207 13.19 -5.09 7.37
CA GLU A 207 11.98 -5.92 7.37
C GLU A 207 10.91 -5.38 6.42
N GLY A 208 10.63 -4.07 6.48
CA GLY A 208 9.68 -3.38 5.60
C GLY A 208 10.09 -3.43 4.13
N THR A 209 11.37 -3.18 3.85
CA THR A 209 11.92 -3.29 2.49
C THR A 209 11.83 -4.72 1.97
N LYS A 210 12.32 -5.70 2.74
CA LYS A 210 12.45 -7.08 2.29
C LYS A 210 11.10 -7.70 1.97
N ARG A 211 10.08 -7.48 2.82
CA ARG A 211 8.71 -7.97 2.57
C ARG A 211 8.09 -7.38 1.31
N LEU A 212 8.32 -6.09 1.04
CA LEU A 212 7.80 -5.42 -0.15
C LEU A 212 8.46 -5.96 -1.42
N VAL A 213 9.79 -6.03 -1.44
CA VAL A 213 10.55 -6.48 -2.61
C VAL A 213 10.29 -7.95 -2.89
N GLU A 214 10.19 -8.78 -1.86
CA GLU A 214 9.78 -10.19 -2.00
C GLU A 214 8.38 -10.31 -2.62
N ALA A 215 7.41 -9.51 -2.17
CA ALA A 215 6.07 -9.49 -2.77
C ALA A 215 6.10 -9.08 -4.25
N ALA A 216 6.92 -8.07 -4.61
CA ALA A 216 7.07 -7.62 -5.99
C ALA A 216 7.74 -8.67 -6.90
N ILE A 217 8.79 -9.35 -6.42
CA ILE A 217 9.46 -10.43 -7.19
C ILE A 217 8.52 -11.63 -7.35
N ASN A 218 7.82 -12.04 -6.30
CA ASN A 218 6.82 -13.11 -6.39
C ASN A 218 5.73 -12.78 -7.42
N TYR A 219 5.24 -11.54 -7.43
CA TYR A 219 4.28 -11.10 -8.43
C TYR A 219 4.85 -11.15 -9.85
N ALA A 220 6.10 -10.71 -10.05
CA ALA A 220 6.77 -10.80 -11.35
C ALA A 220 6.91 -12.26 -11.83
N ILE A 221 7.23 -13.19 -10.93
CA ILE A 221 7.25 -14.63 -11.23
C ILE A 221 5.86 -15.14 -11.61
N GLU A 222 4.84 -14.77 -10.83
CA GLU A 222 3.46 -15.24 -11.02
C GLU A 222 2.84 -14.78 -12.33
N GLN A 223 3.11 -13.54 -12.72
CA GLN A 223 2.61 -12.89 -13.92
C GLN A 223 3.57 -12.99 -15.12
N ASP A 224 4.69 -13.69 -14.98
CA ASP A 224 5.72 -13.87 -16.00
C ASP A 224 6.26 -12.54 -16.58
N LEU A 225 6.50 -11.56 -15.69
CA LEU A 225 6.99 -10.23 -16.02
C LEU A 225 8.51 -10.21 -16.23
N PRO A 226 9.03 -9.37 -17.13
CA PRO A 226 10.44 -9.41 -17.54
C PRO A 226 11.40 -8.74 -16.55
N SER A 227 10.91 -7.92 -15.62
CA SER A 227 11.80 -7.21 -14.69
C SER A 227 11.11 -6.68 -13.44
N VAL A 228 11.90 -6.50 -12.37
CA VAL A 228 11.57 -5.69 -11.19
C VAL A 228 12.55 -4.53 -11.12
N THR A 229 12.05 -3.31 -10.91
CA THR A 229 12.88 -2.09 -10.84
C THR A 229 12.78 -1.46 -9.45
N LEU A 230 13.90 -1.38 -8.74
CA LEU A 230 14.04 -0.68 -7.46
C LEU A 230 14.23 0.82 -7.72
N VAL A 231 13.22 1.63 -7.43
CA VAL A 231 13.27 3.08 -7.62
C VAL A 231 13.66 3.74 -6.29
N HIS A 232 14.70 4.57 -6.29
CA HIS A 232 15.21 5.14 -5.04
C HIS A 232 16.01 6.44 -5.26
N LYS A 233 16.29 7.21 -4.20
CA LYS A 233 17.24 8.35 -4.21
C LYS A 233 18.48 8.11 -3.33
N GLY A 234 19.03 6.90 -3.43
CA GLY A 234 20.13 6.44 -2.58
C GLY A 234 21.47 7.15 -2.80
N ASN A 235 21.63 7.91 -3.88
CA ASN A 235 22.81 8.76 -4.10
C ASN A 235 22.86 9.94 -3.11
N ILE A 236 21.70 10.45 -2.67
CA ILE A 236 21.58 11.51 -1.66
C ILE A 236 21.28 10.91 -0.29
N MET A 237 20.28 10.02 -0.20
CA MET A 237 19.80 9.43 1.06
C MET A 237 20.36 8.02 1.24
N LYS A 238 21.68 7.91 1.47
CA LYS A 238 22.42 6.64 1.48
C LYS A 238 21.88 5.60 2.48
N PHE A 239 21.44 6.04 3.66
CA PHE A 239 21.11 5.15 4.78
C PHE A 239 19.61 4.79 4.88
N THR A 240 18.78 5.33 3.98
CA THR A 240 17.36 5.01 3.90
C THR A 240 17.03 4.50 2.50
N GLU A 241 17.07 5.36 1.49
CA GLU A 241 16.85 5.00 0.09
C GLU A 241 17.96 4.12 -0.50
N GLY A 242 19.21 4.35 -0.09
CA GLY A 242 20.33 3.48 -0.47
C GLY A 242 20.20 2.11 0.18
N ALA A 243 19.84 2.07 1.47
CA ALA A 243 19.57 0.83 2.19
C ALA A 243 18.40 0.05 1.59
N PHE A 244 17.31 0.73 1.18
CA PHE A 244 16.20 0.13 0.45
C PHE A 244 16.66 -0.63 -0.80
N ARG A 245 17.48 0.01 -1.64
CA ARG A 245 18.07 -0.63 -2.82
C ARG A 245 18.91 -1.84 -2.43
N ASP A 246 19.80 -1.68 -1.46
CA ASP A 246 20.77 -2.72 -1.08
C ASP A 246 20.06 -3.96 -0.50
N TRP A 247 19.08 -3.77 0.39
CA TRP A 247 18.22 -4.84 0.92
C TRP A 247 17.33 -5.46 -0.16
N GLY A 248 16.86 -4.69 -1.15
CA GLY A 248 16.12 -5.22 -2.28
C GLY A 248 16.95 -6.18 -3.13
N TYR A 249 18.20 -5.80 -3.43
CA TYR A 249 19.15 -6.70 -4.10
C TYR A 249 19.54 -7.90 -3.23
N GLU A 250 19.65 -7.72 -1.91
CA GLU A 250 19.89 -8.81 -0.97
C GLU A 250 18.78 -9.87 -1.05
N VAL A 251 17.51 -9.47 -1.06
CA VAL A 251 16.37 -10.39 -1.24
C VAL A 251 16.48 -11.14 -2.55
N ALA A 252 16.77 -10.44 -3.65
CA ALA A 252 16.90 -11.06 -4.97
C ALA A 252 17.99 -12.14 -4.97
N ARG A 253 19.14 -11.89 -4.34
CA ARG A 253 20.23 -12.87 -4.24
C ARG A 253 19.89 -14.04 -3.31
N GLU A 254 19.49 -13.74 -2.08
CA GLU A 254 19.38 -14.74 -1.01
C GLU A 254 18.14 -15.63 -1.15
N LYS A 255 16.99 -15.05 -1.51
CA LYS A 255 15.73 -15.79 -1.62
C LYS A 255 15.46 -16.35 -3.01
N PHE A 256 15.94 -15.65 -4.04
CA PHE A 256 15.59 -15.97 -5.43
C PHE A 256 16.80 -16.39 -6.28
N GLY A 257 18.01 -16.43 -5.71
CA GLY A 257 19.21 -16.90 -6.40
C GLY A 257 19.67 -16.00 -7.53
N ALA A 258 19.22 -14.74 -7.58
CA ALA A 258 19.59 -13.80 -8.63
C ALA A 258 21.11 -13.58 -8.66
N GLN A 259 21.69 -13.56 -9.86
CA GLN A 259 23.12 -13.41 -10.09
C GLN A 259 23.43 -12.07 -10.78
N PRO A 260 24.63 -11.51 -10.62
CA PRO A 260 25.01 -10.30 -11.35
C PRO A 260 24.83 -10.45 -12.86
N LEU A 261 24.21 -9.45 -13.49
CA LEU A 261 23.99 -9.37 -14.93
C LEU A 261 25.16 -8.61 -15.57
N ASP A 262 25.87 -9.25 -16.50
CA ASP A 262 26.95 -8.68 -17.30
C ASP A 262 28.07 -7.97 -16.50
N GLY A 263 28.30 -8.39 -15.25
CA GLY A 263 29.27 -7.76 -14.35
C GLY A 263 28.86 -6.38 -13.82
N GLY A 264 27.64 -5.92 -14.13
CA GLY A 264 27.05 -4.68 -13.64
C GLY A 264 26.37 -4.84 -12.27
N PRO A 265 25.80 -3.75 -11.73
CA PRO A 265 25.11 -3.76 -10.43
C PRO A 265 23.76 -4.49 -10.48
N TRP A 266 23.18 -4.62 -11.68
CA TRP A 266 21.91 -5.31 -11.88
C TRP A 266 22.06 -6.82 -11.74
N HIS A 267 20.97 -7.49 -11.44
CA HIS A 267 20.93 -8.93 -11.29
C HIS A 267 19.91 -9.56 -12.24
N VAL A 268 20.05 -10.84 -12.51
CA VAL A 268 19.13 -11.63 -13.32
C VAL A 268 18.82 -12.94 -12.60
N MET A 269 17.57 -13.37 -12.70
CA MET A 269 17.12 -14.68 -12.25
C MET A 269 16.26 -15.34 -13.33
N LYS A 270 16.08 -16.65 -13.23
CA LYS A 270 15.13 -17.38 -14.08
C LYS A 270 13.80 -17.50 -13.35
N ASN A 271 12.70 -17.20 -14.05
CA ASN A 271 11.36 -17.48 -13.55
C ASN A 271 11.25 -19.01 -13.35
N PRO A 272 11.01 -19.50 -12.12
CA PRO A 272 10.96 -20.93 -11.85
C PRO A 272 9.79 -21.65 -12.54
N ARG A 273 8.78 -20.91 -13.02
CA ARG A 273 7.60 -21.46 -13.71
C ARG A 273 7.78 -21.57 -15.22
N THR A 274 8.51 -20.63 -15.82
CA THR A 274 8.57 -20.48 -17.29
C THR A 274 9.99 -20.56 -17.85
N GLY A 275 11.02 -20.47 -17.01
CA GLY A 275 12.43 -20.41 -17.43
C GLY A 275 12.83 -19.08 -18.09
N LYS A 276 11.93 -18.11 -18.24
CA LYS A 276 12.25 -16.78 -18.78
C LYS A 276 13.10 -15.98 -17.79
N GLU A 277 13.86 -15.04 -18.30
CA GLU A 277 14.68 -14.15 -17.47
C GLU A 277 13.83 -13.06 -16.84
N ILE A 278 14.09 -12.78 -15.56
CA ILE A 278 13.60 -11.62 -14.83
C ILE A 278 14.81 -10.80 -14.43
N VAL A 279 14.89 -9.58 -14.95
CA VAL A 279 15.96 -8.63 -14.61
C VAL A 279 15.58 -7.86 -13.36
N ILE A 280 16.43 -7.88 -12.36
CA ILE A 280 16.34 -7.05 -11.16
C ILE A 280 17.30 -5.87 -11.35
N LYS A 281 16.73 -4.67 -11.46
CA LYS A 281 17.47 -3.44 -11.76
C LYS A 281 17.06 -2.32 -10.83
N ASP A 282 17.82 -1.23 -10.83
CA ASP A 282 17.52 -0.03 -10.07
C ASP A 282 17.60 1.24 -10.93
N VAL A 283 16.88 2.27 -10.49
CA VAL A 283 16.91 3.60 -11.12
C VAL A 283 16.82 4.69 -10.05
N ILE A 284 17.57 5.76 -10.27
CA ILE A 284 17.51 6.94 -9.41
C ILE A 284 16.32 7.81 -9.83
N ALA A 285 15.46 8.17 -8.88
CA ALA A 285 14.35 9.10 -9.12
C ALA A 285 14.24 10.14 -8.01
N ASP A 286 13.86 11.37 -8.36
CA ASP A 286 13.57 12.46 -7.41
C ASP A 286 12.13 12.47 -6.91
N ALA A 287 11.23 11.76 -7.60
CA ALA A 287 9.84 11.66 -7.21
C ALA A 287 9.71 10.69 -6.02
N MET A 288 9.45 11.25 -4.83
CA MET A 288 9.06 10.53 -3.63
C MET A 288 7.59 10.08 -3.80
N LEU A 289 7.35 8.91 -4.41
CA LEU A 289 6.00 8.38 -4.66
C LEU A 289 5.49 7.47 -3.55
#